data_AF-A0A6V7IKH7-F1
#
_entry.id   AF-A0A6V7IKH7-F1
#
_cell.length_a   1.000
_cell.length_b   1.000
_cell.length_c   1.000
_cell.angle_alpha   90.00
_cell.angle_beta   90.00
_cell.angle_gamma   90.00
#
_symmetry.space_group_name_H-M   'P 1'
#
loop_
_entity.id
_entity.type
_entity.pdbx_description
1 polymer ?
#
loop_
_entity_poly.entity_id
_entity_poly.type
_entity_poly.pdbx_seq_one_letter_code
_entity_poly.pdbx_strand_id
1 'polypeptide(L)'
;KLRTMFSLLLECAEQLETSLTNLDSEIVDVRELAARFTTDVIGVCAFGIEANAMKDEDSIFRKMGKRIFDFHWTHLLRFKIRVFAPVAYSWIRSLFVDQELQQFFINLTRDTI
;
A
#
# COMPACT_ATOMS: atom_id res chain seq x y z
N LYS A 1 16.09 -10.48 -11.06
CA LYS A 1 15.28 -9.70 -10.10
C LYS A 1 13.78 -9.89 -10.37
N LEU A 2 13.22 -9.43 -11.49
CA LEU A 2 11.78 -9.65 -11.80
C LEU A 2 11.37 -11.12 -11.93
N ARG A 3 12.22 -11.99 -12.51
CA ARG A 3 11.97 -13.44 -12.58
C ARG A 3 11.76 -14.08 -11.19
N THR A 4 12.44 -13.57 -10.17
CA THR A 4 12.31 -14.06 -8.79
C THR A 4 11.03 -13.55 -8.13
N MET A 5 10.56 -12.36 -8.49
CA MET A 5 9.28 -11.82 -8.01
C MET A 5 8.07 -12.56 -8.60
N PHE A 6 8.23 -13.23 -9.75
CA PHE A 6 7.16 -13.97 -10.40
C PHE A 6 6.59 -15.09 -9.52
N SER A 7 7.44 -15.83 -8.78
CA SER A 7 6.97 -16.86 -7.86
C SER A 7 6.17 -16.28 -6.69
N LEU A 8 6.59 -15.13 -6.16
CA LEU A 8 5.88 -14.43 -5.09
C LEU A 8 4.53 -13.90 -5.58
N LEU A 9 4.47 -13.44 -6.83
CA LEU A 9 3.24 -12.98 -7.46
C LEU A 9 2.26 -14.15 -7.68
N LEU A 10 2.75 -15.32 -8.09
CA LEU A 10 1.94 -16.54 -8.21
C LEU A 10 1.33 -16.94 -6.86
N GLU A 11 2.11 -16.91 -5.77
CA GLU A 11 1.61 -17.20 -4.43
C GLU A 11 0.48 -16.24 -4.01
N CYS A 12 0.63 -14.94 -4.30
CA CYS A 12 -0.44 -13.96 -4.08
C CYS A 12 -1.67 -14.24 -4.96
N ALA A 13 -1.47 -14.76 -6.18
CA ALA A 13 -2.56 -15.07 -7.11
C ALA A 13 -3.36 -16.30 -6.68
N GLU A 14 -2.71 -17.31 -6.10
CA GLU A 14 -3.37 -18.47 -5.50
C GLU A 14 -4.28 -18.05 -4.32
N GLN A 15 -3.83 -17.07 -3.52
CA GLN A 15 -4.67 -16.49 -2.46
C GLN A 15 -5.88 -15.75 -3.03
N LEU A 16 -5.71 -15.02 -4.14
CA LEU A 16 -6.82 -14.38 -4.85
C LEU A 16 -7.82 -15.39 -5.42
N GLU A 17 -7.36 -16.48 -6.04
CA GLU A 17 -8.22 -17.55 -6.54
C GLU A 17 -9.01 -18.22 -5.40
N THR A 18 -8.35 -18.48 -4.27
CA THR A 18 -9.01 -19.02 -3.07
C THR A 18 -10.09 -18.08 -2.55
N SER A 19 -9.78 -16.78 -2.42
CA SER A 19 -10.76 -15.78 -1.98
C SER A 19 -11.94 -15.69 -2.94
N LEU A 20 -11.72 -15.77 -4.26
CA LEU A 20 -12.79 -15.74 -5.26
C LEU A 20 -13.66 -16.99 -5.25
N THR A 21 -13.07 -18.17 -5.04
CA THR A 21 -13.79 -19.46 -5.02
C THR A 21 -14.73 -19.57 -3.81
N ASN A 22 -14.41 -18.88 -2.71
CA ASN A 22 -15.22 -18.86 -1.50
C ASN A 22 -16.38 -17.84 -1.54
N LEU A 23 -16.51 -17.05 -2.62
CA LEU A 23 -17.57 -16.05 -2.76
C LEU A 23 -18.82 -16.70 -3.39
N ASP A 24 -19.76 -17.11 -2.56
CA ASP A 24 -21.05 -17.64 -3.01
C ASP A 24 -21.97 -16.52 -3.54
N SER A 25 -21.86 -16.21 -4.84
CA SER A 25 -22.78 -15.32 -5.59
C SER A 25 -22.95 -13.90 -5.02
N GLU A 26 -21.99 -13.40 -4.24
CA GLU A 26 -22.01 -12.04 -3.70
C GLU A 26 -21.53 -11.00 -4.72
N ILE A 27 -22.03 -9.78 -4.58
CA ILE A 27 -21.53 -8.61 -5.32
C ILE A 27 -20.16 -8.25 -4.73
N VAL A 28 -19.11 -8.43 -5.53
CA VAL A 28 -17.73 -8.18 -5.11
C VAL A 28 -17.29 -6.77 -5.53
N ASP A 29 -16.72 -6.01 -4.60
CA ASP A 29 -15.97 -4.80 -4.94
C ASP A 29 -14.61 -5.18 -5.55
N VAL A 30 -14.56 -5.26 -6.88
CA VAL A 30 -13.36 -5.61 -7.63
C VAL A 30 -12.22 -4.61 -7.39
N ARG A 31 -12.52 -3.34 -7.09
CA ARG A 31 -11.49 -2.34 -6.79
C ARG A 31 -10.82 -2.66 -5.47
N GLU A 32 -11.61 -2.95 -4.43
CA GLU A 32 -11.04 -3.32 -3.13
C GLU A 32 -10.25 -4.62 -3.22
N LEU A 33 -10.77 -5.63 -3.93
CA LEU A 33 -10.09 -6.90 -4.16
C LEU A 33 -8.75 -6.73 -4.88
N ALA A 34 -8.72 -6.00 -6.00
CA ALA A 34 -7.49 -5.73 -6.74
C ALA A 34 -6.48 -4.95 -5.90
N ALA A 35 -6.97 -4.03 -5.07
CA ALA A 35 -6.12 -3.23 -4.22
C ALA A 35 -5.55 -4.08 -3.07
N ARG A 36 -6.31 -5.01 -2.46
CA ARG A 36 -5.81 -5.99 -1.48
C ARG A 36 -4.74 -6.90 -2.09
N PHE A 37 -4.99 -7.45 -3.28
CA PHE A 37 -4.01 -8.24 -4.02
C PHE A 37 -2.71 -7.46 -4.27
N THR A 38 -2.81 -6.23 -4.74
CA THR A 38 -1.64 -5.37 -5.01
C THR A 38 -0.87 -5.07 -3.72
N THR A 39 -1.58 -4.85 -2.60
CA THR A 39 -0.98 -4.66 -1.28
C THR A 39 -0.14 -5.88 -0.86
N ASP A 40 -0.66 -7.10 -1.06
CA ASP A 40 0.09 -8.33 -0.75
C ASP A 40 1.31 -8.52 -1.65
N VAL A 41 1.17 -8.29 -2.95
CA VAL A 41 2.30 -8.35 -3.88
C VAL A 41 3.42 -7.36 -3.47
N ILE A 42 3.07 -6.13 -3.09
CA ILE A 42 4.06 -5.14 -2.61
C ILE A 42 4.68 -5.59 -1.29
N GLY A 43 3.88 -6.08 -0.34
CA GLY A 43 4.37 -6.58 0.95
C GLY A 43 5.44 -7.65 0.75
N VAL A 44 5.14 -8.68 -0.05
CA VAL A 44 6.05 -9.81 -0.26
C VAL A 44 7.23 -9.43 -1.16
N CYS A 45 7.02 -8.68 -2.24
CA CYS A 45 8.08 -8.40 -3.22
C CYS A 45 9.02 -7.25 -2.82
N ALA A 46 8.50 -6.21 -2.16
CA ALA A 46 9.29 -5.02 -1.81
C ALA A 46 9.77 -5.04 -0.36
N PHE A 47 8.96 -5.60 0.54
CA PHE A 47 9.25 -5.64 1.98
C PHE A 47 9.42 -7.06 2.52
N GLY A 48 9.38 -8.12 1.70
CA GLY A 48 9.60 -9.49 2.18
C GLY A 48 8.66 -9.95 3.30
N ILE A 49 7.49 -9.31 3.46
CA ILE A 49 6.52 -9.61 4.51
C ILE A 49 5.22 -10.14 3.93
N GLU A 50 4.53 -10.99 4.68
CA GLU A 50 3.17 -11.40 4.39
C GLU A 50 2.18 -10.36 4.92
N ALA A 51 1.74 -9.43 4.06
CA ALA A 51 0.78 -8.39 4.45
C ALA A 51 -0.64 -8.93 4.72
N ASN A 52 -0.94 -10.15 4.24
CA ASN A 52 -2.20 -10.89 4.41
C ASN A 52 -3.47 -10.05 4.15
N ALA A 53 -3.38 -9.03 3.31
CA ALA A 53 -4.48 -8.13 2.97
C ALA A 53 -5.63 -8.89 2.32
N MET A 54 -5.38 -9.98 1.57
CA MET A 54 -6.41 -10.82 0.97
C MET A 54 -7.20 -11.69 1.96
N LYS A 55 -6.63 -11.97 3.14
CA LYS A 55 -7.30 -12.74 4.22
C LYS A 55 -7.92 -11.84 5.27
N ASP A 56 -7.23 -10.76 5.61
CA ASP A 56 -7.63 -9.77 6.61
C ASP A 56 -7.82 -8.40 5.94
N GLU A 57 -9.07 -7.96 5.85
CA GLU A 57 -9.44 -6.63 5.31
C GLU A 57 -8.85 -5.49 6.15
N ASP A 58 -8.58 -5.76 7.43
CA ASP A 58 -8.15 -4.80 8.42
C ASP A 58 -6.63 -4.80 8.64
N SER A 59 -5.88 -5.47 7.75
CA SER A 59 -4.43 -5.57 7.88
C SER A 59 -3.77 -4.19 7.97
N ILE A 60 -2.84 -4.04 8.91
CA ILE A 60 -2.19 -2.73 9.18
C ILE A 60 -1.51 -2.22 7.91
N PHE A 61 -0.88 -3.11 7.14
CA PHE A 61 -0.23 -2.75 5.88
C PHE A 61 -1.24 -2.27 4.83
N ARG A 62 -2.44 -2.88 4.75
CA ARG A 62 -3.55 -2.41 3.91
C ARG A 62 -4.06 -1.03 4.34
N LYS A 63 -4.27 -0.81 5.64
CA LYS A 63 -4.70 0.47 6.21
C LYS A 63 -3.70 1.59 5.92
N MET A 64 -2.42 1.34 6.15
CA MET A 64 -1.35 2.31 5.86
C MET A 64 -1.24 2.57 4.35
N GLY A 65 -1.33 1.52 3.52
CA GLY A 65 -1.38 1.64 2.06
C GLY A 65 -2.56 2.48 1.57
N LYS A 66 -3.76 2.28 2.12
CA LYS A 66 -4.96 3.07 1.78
C LYS A 66 -4.78 4.54 2.11
N ARG A 67 -4.22 4.87 3.29
CA ARG A 67 -3.94 6.26 3.70
C ARG A 67 -2.91 6.96 2.78
N ILE A 68 -1.98 6.23 2.15
CA ILE A 68 -1.08 6.82 1.12
C ILE A 68 -1.88 7.31 -0.09
N PHE A 69 -2.91 6.57 -0.50
CA PHE A 69 -3.73 6.85 -1.67
C PHE A 69 -5.00 7.66 -1.37
N ASP A 70 -5.31 7.93 -0.10
CA ASP A 70 -6.37 8.85 0.31
C ASP A 70 -5.97 10.29 -0.06
N PHE A 71 -6.19 10.61 -1.34
CA PHE A 71 -5.95 11.92 -1.90
C PHE A 71 -6.99 12.91 -1.37
N HIS A 72 -6.64 13.59 -0.28
CA HIS A 72 -7.31 14.83 0.10
C HIS A 72 -6.83 16.01 -0.78
N TRP A 73 -7.65 17.05 -0.86
CA TRP A 73 -7.29 18.34 -1.47
C TRP A 73 -5.96 18.91 -0.96
N THR A 74 -5.60 18.59 0.29
CA THR A 74 -4.32 18.93 0.90
C THR A 74 -3.13 18.28 0.18
N HIS A 75 -3.24 17.04 -0.30
CA HIS A 75 -2.20 16.37 -1.08
C HIS A 75 -2.00 17.02 -2.46
N LEU A 76 -3.09 17.39 -3.13
CA LEU A 76 -3.02 18.11 -4.40
C LEU A 76 -2.37 19.48 -4.22
N LEU A 77 -2.75 20.21 -3.17
CA LEU A 77 -2.17 21.52 -2.84
C LEU A 77 -0.68 21.39 -2.48
N ARG A 78 -0.30 20.38 -1.67
CA ARG A 78 1.10 20.05 -1.36
C ARG A 78 1.91 19.77 -2.62
N PHE A 79 1.37 18.96 -3.54
CA PHE A 79 2.03 18.64 -4.80
C PHE A 79 2.24 19.90 -5.65
N LYS A 80 1.22 20.76 -5.75
CA LYS A 80 1.35 22.05 -6.44
C LYS A 80 2.37 22.97 -5.78
N ILE A 81 2.36 23.13 -4.45
CA ILE A 81 3.34 23.95 -3.73
C ILE A 81 4.76 23.39 -3.93
N ARG A 82 4.93 22.06 -3.90
CA ARG A 82 6.22 21.42 -4.14
C ARG A 82 6.76 21.69 -5.55
N VAL A 83 5.89 21.68 -6.56
CA VAL A 83 6.28 21.89 -7.96
C VAL A 83 6.51 23.37 -8.28
N PHE A 84 5.64 24.27 -7.80
CA PHE A 84 5.68 25.70 -8.15
C PHE A 84 6.51 26.55 -7.17
N ALA A 85 6.69 26.12 -5.92
CA ALA A 85 7.41 26.87 -4.88
C ALA A 85 8.27 25.93 -4.00
N PRO A 86 9.31 25.28 -4.55
CA PRO A 86 10.11 24.27 -3.85
C PRO A 86 10.83 24.82 -2.60
N VAL A 87 11.19 26.12 -2.60
CA VAL A 87 11.81 26.79 -1.45
C VAL A 87 10.81 26.96 -0.30
N ALA A 88 9.57 27.34 -0.56
CA ALA A 88 8.55 27.42 0.48
C ALA A 88 8.18 26.02 1.01
N TYR A 89 8.16 25.01 0.12
CA TYR A 89 7.89 23.63 0.51
C TYR A 89 8.93 23.09 1.50
N SER A 90 10.23 23.41 1.33
CA SER A 90 11.27 22.90 2.24
C SER A 90 11.11 23.40 3.69
N TRP A 91 10.47 24.56 3.88
CA TRP A 91 10.21 25.14 5.20
C TRP A 91 8.98 24.52 5.88
N ILE A 92 7.96 24.13 5.11
CA ILE A 92 6.68 23.66 5.65
C ILE A 92 6.53 22.13 5.53
N ARG A 93 7.55 21.43 5.02
CA ARG A 93 7.53 19.98 4.79
C ARG A 93 7.19 19.17 6.05
N SER A 94 7.74 19.50 7.22
CA SER A 94 7.52 18.68 8.43
C SER A 94 6.10 18.79 9.00
N LEU A 95 5.39 19.88 8.72
CA LEU A 95 3.99 20.10 9.13
C LEU A 95 2.98 19.29 8.31
N PHE A 96 3.39 18.82 7.14
CA PHE A 96 2.50 18.22 6.14
C PHE A 96 2.75 16.74 5.89
N VAL A 97 3.70 16.11 6.58
CA VAL A 97 3.91 14.67 6.48
C VAL A 97 3.12 13.98 7.58
N ASP A 98 2.36 12.94 7.21
CA ASP A 98 1.77 12.03 8.18
C ASP A 98 2.91 11.24 8.85
N GLN A 99 3.23 11.63 10.07
CA GLN A 99 4.37 11.08 10.82
C GLN A 99 4.16 9.60 11.15
N GLU A 100 2.91 9.18 11.35
CA GLU A 100 2.57 7.78 11.65
C GLU A 100 2.84 6.90 10.43
N LEU A 101 2.37 7.32 9.25
CA LEU A 101 2.67 6.64 7.99
C LEU A 101 4.17 6.56 7.73
N GLN A 102 4.87 7.69 7.89
CA GLN A 102 6.31 7.74 7.68
C GLN A 102 7.04 6.79 8.63
N GLN A 103 6.70 6.82 9.92
CA GLN A 103 7.35 5.98 10.93
C GLN A 103 7.08 4.50 10.69
N PHE A 104 5.85 4.14 10.28
CA PHE A 104 5.49 2.78 9.93
C PHE A 104 6.40 2.22 8.82
N PHE A 105 6.49 2.90 7.67
CA PHE A 105 7.29 2.39 6.55
C PHE A 105 8.81 2.45 6.82
N ILE A 106 9.29 3.43 7.61
CA ILE A 106 10.70 3.46 8.04
C ILE A 106 11.01 2.28 8.95
N ASN A 107 10.19 2.04 9.96
CA ASN A 107 10.37 0.92 10.89
C ASN A 107 10.30 -0.41 10.15
N LEU A 108 9.29 -0.57 9.29
CA LEU A 108 9.12 -1.77 8.49
C LEU A 108 10.37 -2.06 7.65
N THR A 109 10.89 -1.05 6.95
CA THR A 109 12.11 -1.19 6.15
C THR A 109 13.32 -1.52 7.03
N ARG A 110 13.40 -0.95 8.24
CA ARG A 110 14.48 -1.23 9.19
C ARG A 110 14.43 -2.65 9.74
N ASP A 111 13.23 -3.19 9.97
CA ASP A 111 13.04 -4.52 10.54
C ASP A 111 13.18 -5.64 9.50
N THR A 112 13.05 -5.31 8.20
CA THR A 112 13.22 -6.26 7.08
C THR A 112 14.67 -6.34 6.56
N ILE A 113 15.47 -5.28 6.72
CA ILE A 113 16.88 -5.24 6.24
C ILE A 113 17.83 -5.93 7.22
#